data_AF-A0A4Y9FQ04-F1
#
_entry.id   AF-A0A4Y9FQ04-F1
#
_cell.length_a   1.000
_cell.length_b   1.000
_cell.length_c   1.000
_cell.angle_alpha   90.00
_cell.angle_beta   90.00
_cell.angle_gamma   90.00
#
_symmetry.space_group_name_H-M   'P 1'
#
loop_
_entity.id
_entity.type
_entity.pdbx_description
1 polymer ?
#
loop_
_entity_poly.entity_id
_entity_poly.type
_entity_poly.pdbx_seq_one_letter_code
_entity_poly.pdbx_strand_id
1 'polypeptide(L)'
;MSLDEIRKAVPTDKGWSIHEHNGFVHIYDDVSPKPIIRIDPPDGKTNYPHMHFYDNHGNSLDINGRIVDYRSSDAHIPWNNGQ
;
A
#
# COMPACT_ATOMS: atom_id res chain seq x y z
N MET A 1 -11.46 0.61 -6.19
CA MET A 1 -11.54 -0.43 -5.16
C MET A 1 -11.61 0.27 -3.82
N SER A 2 -12.74 0.18 -3.12
CA SER A 2 -12.94 0.87 -1.85
C SER A 2 -12.15 0.24 -0.71
N LEU A 3 -11.98 0.99 0.38
CA LEU A 3 -11.34 0.46 1.58
C LEU A 3 -12.10 -0.76 2.13
N ASP A 4 -13.43 -0.78 2.02
CA ASP A 4 -14.24 -1.94 2.41
C ASP A 4 -14.01 -3.17 1.53
N GLU A 5 -13.77 -2.97 0.23
CA GLU A 5 -13.38 -4.07 -0.66
C GLU A 5 -12.00 -4.61 -0.30
N ILE A 6 -11.05 -3.73 0.04
CA ILE A 6 -9.71 -4.12 0.51
C ILE A 6 -9.82 -4.92 1.81
N ARG A 7 -10.59 -4.44 2.79
CA ARG A 7 -10.82 -5.14 4.07
C ARG A 7 -11.39 -6.55 3.88
N LYS A 8 -12.24 -6.73 2.86
CA LYS A 8 -12.81 -8.05 2.53
C LYS A 8 -11.85 -8.94 1.75
N ALA A 9 -10.89 -8.36 1.04
CA ALA A 9 -9.94 -9.09 0.20
C ALA A 9 -8.67 -9.53 0.96
N VAL A 10 -8.28 -8.81 2.01
CA VAL A 10 -7.12 -9.17 2.83
C VAL A 10 -7.40 -10.49 3.57
N PRO A 11 -6.53 -11.52 3.43
CA PRO A 11 -6.73 -12.83 4.03
C PRO A 11 -6.36 -12.82 5.52
N THR A 12 -7.16 -12.15 6.35
CA THR A 12 -6.92 -12.05 7.79
C THR A 12 -7.01 -13.39 8.51
N ASP A 13 -7.72 -14.37 7.93
CA ASP A 13 -7.76 -15.77 8.35
C ASP A 13 -6.40 -16.48 8.21
N LYS A 14 -5.50 -15.93 7.38
CA LYS A 14 -4.12 -16.40 7.17
C LYS A 14 -3.08 -15.57 7.91
N GLY A 15 -3.50 -14.79 8.91
CA GLY A 15 -2.59 -14.01 9.75
C GLY A 15 -2.20 -12.64 9.19
N TRP A 16 -2.71 -12.25 8.02
CA TRP A 16 -2.52 -10.90 7.50
C TRP A 16 -3.30 -9.89 8.36
N SER A 17 -2.83 -8.65 8.41
CA SER A 17 -3.44 -7.61 9.25
C SER A 17 -3.55 -6.28 8.53
N ILE A 18 -4.55 -5.49 8.96
CA ILE A 18 -4.78 -4.12 8.46
C ILE A 18 -4.72 -3.18 9.66
N HIS A 19 -3.90 -2.15 9.55
CA HIS A 19 -3.72 -1.12 10.57
C HIS A 19 -4.07 0.23 9.97
N GLU A 20 -4.99 0.96 10.61
CA GLU A 20 -5.48 2.25 10.14
C GLU A 20 -5.15 3.34 11.16
N HIS A 21 -4.58 4.45 10.70
CA HIS A 21 -4.24 5.58 11.57
C HIS A 21 -4.19 6.88 10.78
N ASN A 22 -4.99 7.89 11.16
CA ASN A 22 -5.01 9.23 10.56
C ASN A 22 -5.11 9.25 9.02
N GLY A 23 -5.93 8.35 8.44
CA GLY A 23 -6.12 8.25 6.99
C GLY A 23 -5.06 7.41 6.26
N PHE A 24 -4.06 6.90 6.96
CA PHE A 24 -3.12 5.90 6.45
C PHE A 24 -3.67 4.50 6.70
N VAL A 25 -3.47 3.60 5.73
CA VAL A 25 -3.80 2.18 5.85
C VAL A 25 -2.55 1.37 5.56
N HIS A 26 -2.15 0.53 6.50
CA HIS A 26 -0.99 -0.35 6.37
C HIS A 26 -1.46 -1.81 6.40
N ILE A 27 -1.06 -2.59 5.40
CA ILE A 27 -1.39 -4.01 5.29
C ILE A 27 -0.11 -4.82 5.44
N TYR A 28 -0.13 -5.77 6.36
CA TYR A 28 0.97 -6.67 6.66
C TYR A 28 0.58 -8.08 6.24
N ASP A 29 1.56 -8.83 5.73
CA ASP A 29 1.49 -10.29 5.65
C ASP A 29 1.87 -10.91 7.00
N ASP A 30 1.87 -12.23 7.06
CA ASP A 30 2.25 -13.02 8.24
C ASP A 30 3.76 -13.27 8.35
N VAL A 31 4.56 -12.72 7.43
CA VAL A 31 6.00 -13.02 7.29
C VAL A 31 6.87 -11.77 7.45
N SER A 32 6.48 -10.66 6.84
CA SER A 32 7.28 -9.45 6.76
C SER A 32 7.08 -8.59 8.02
N PRO A 33 8.17 -8.07 8.62
CA PRO A 33 8.06 -7.16 9.78
C PRO A 33 7.62 -5.74 9.40
N LYS A 34 7.33 -5.49 8.13
CA LYS A 34 6.97 -4.20 7.53
C LYS A 34 5.71 -4.38 6.67
N PRO A 35 4.93 -3.30 6.45
CA PRO A 35 3.78 -3.40 5.59
C PRO A 35 4.21 -3.71 4.15
N ILE A 36 3.49 -4.62 3.51
CA ILE A 36 3.68 -4.98 2.09
C ILE A 36 2.83 -4.09 1.17
N ILE A 37 1.78 -3.48 1.72
CA ILE A 37 0.95 -2.48 1.03
C ILE A 37 0.71 -1.32 1.99
N ARG A 38 0.83 -0.10 1.48
CA ARG A 38 0.40 1.11 2.18
C ARG A 38 -0.55 1.89 1.29
N ILE A 39 -1.61 2.42 1.87
CA ILE A 39 -2.51 3.40 1.24
C ILE A 39 -2.33 4.69 2.00
N ASP A 40 -1.80 5.68 1.31
CA ASP A 40 -1.43 6.96 1.88
C ASP A 40 -2.35 8.06 1.30
N PRO A 41 -2.70 9.09 2.10
CA PRO A 41 -3.33 10.30 1.60
C PRO A 41 -2.38 11.05 0.64
N PRO A 42 -2.84 12.12 -0.04
CA PRO A 42 -1.98 12.95 -0.86
C PRO A 42 -0.79 13.48 -0.04
N ASP A 43 0.37 13.57 -0.67
CA ASP A 43 1.62 13.98 -0.04
C ASP A 43 2.39 15.01 -0.91
N GLY A 44 3.64 15.29 -0.55
CA GLY A 44 4.48 16.23 -1.31
C GLY A 44 4.88 15.75 -2.72
N LYS A 45 4.64 14.48 -3.06
CA LYS A 45 4.94 13.87 -4.37
C LYS A 45 3.71 13.75 -5.24
N THR A 46 2.57 13.43 -4.65
CA THR A 46 1.31 13.22 -5.36
C THR A 46 0.16 13.96 -4.69
N ASN A 47 -0.66 14.64 -5.48
CA ASN A 47 -1.85 15.37 -5.00
C ASN A 47 -3.11 14.49 -4.93
N TYR A 48 -2.95 13.17 -4.96
CA TYR A 48 -4.02 12.18 -4.91
C TYR A 48 -3.65 11.06 -3.93
N PRO A 49 -4.63 10.38 -3.32
CA PRO A 49 -4.36 9.19 -2.51
C PRO A 49 -3.76 8.08 -3.37
N HIS A 50 -2.74 7.42 -2.84
CA HIS A 50 -1.92 6.50 -3.62
C HIS A 50 -1.56 5.27 -2.78
N MET A 51 -1.15 4.21 -3.48
CA MET A 51 -0.67 2.97 -2.90
C MET A 51 0.83 2.82 -3.12
N HIS A 52 1.50 2.28 -2.11
CA HIS A 52 2.86 1.74 -2.21
C HIS A 52 2.80 0.23 -2.07
N PHE A 53 3.52 -0.50 -2.93
CA PHE A 53 3.77 -1.93 -2.79
C PHE A 53 5.22 -2.17 -2.43
N TYR A 54 5.47 -3.19 -1.59
CA TYR A 54 6.81 -3.58 -1.20
C TYR A 54 7.02 -5.08 -1.40
N ASP A 55 8.24 -5.45 -1.79
CA ASP A 55 8.67 -6.85 -1.71
C ASP A 55 9.05 -7.23 -0.27
N ASN A 56 9.38 -8.51 -0.06
CA ASN A 56 9.77 -9.04 1.26
C ASN A 56 11.09 -8.44 1.81
N HIS A 57 11.87 -7.75 0.97
CA HIS A 57 13.08 -7.03 1.39
C HIS A 57 12.80 -5.56 1.72
N GLY A 58 11.56 -5.09 1.50
CA GLY A 58 11.15 -3.71 1.71
C GLY A 58 11.50 -2.77 0.55
N ASN A 59 11.78 -3.30 -0.64
CA ASN A 59 11.97 -2.49 -1.84
C ASN A 59 10.62 -2.01 -2.38
N SER A 60 10.52 -0.76 -2.80
CA SER A 60 9.34 -0.22 -3.47
C SER A 60 9.15 -0.84 -4.86
N LEU A 61 7.91 -1.19 -5.18
CA LEU A 61 7.54 -1.79 -6.46
C LEU A 61 6.60 -0.87 -7.24
N ASP A 62 6.76 -0.85 -8.56
CA ASP A 62 5.79 -0.25 -9.48
C ASP A 62 4.57 -1.16 -9.70
N ILE A 63 3.60 -0.71 -10.51
CA ILE A 63 2.38 -1.48 -10.82
C ILE A 63 2.65 -2.81 -11.55
N ASN A 64 3.84 -2.97 -12.13
CA ASN A 64 4.26 -4.19 -12.82
C ASN A 64 5.10 -5.10 -11.90
N GLY A 65 5.27 -4.74 -10.62
CA GLY A 65 6.10 -5.49 -9.67
C GLY A 65 7.61 -5.31 -9.87
N ARG A 66 8.05 -4.27 -10.58
CA ARG A 66 9.48 -3.96 -10.77
C ARG A 66 9.96 -3.09 -9.63
N ILE A 67 11.17 -3.38 -9.14
CA ILE A 67 11.83 -2.54 -8.13
C ILE A 67 12.09 -1.16 -8.69
N VAL A 68 11.64 -0.13 -7.98
CA VAL A 68 11.83 1.28 -8.29
C VAL A 68 12.34 2.03 -7.05
N ASP A 69 12.99 3.18 -7.26
CA ASP A 69 13.36 4.05 -6.14
C ASP A 69 12.09 4.57 -5.44
N TYR A 70 12.05 4.51 -4.11
CA TYR A 70 10.89 4.93 -3.33
C TYR A 70 10.53 6.41 -3.48
N ARG A 71 11.46 7.25 -3.96
CA ARG A 71 11.24 8.67 -4.24
C ARG A 71 10.68 8.91 -5.64
N SER A 72 10.64 7.87 -6.49
CA SER A 72 10.08 7.95 -7.84
C SER A 72 8.55 8.08 -7.77
N SER A 73 7.97 8.83 -8.72
CA SER A 73 6.52 8.82 -8.94
C SER A 73 6.00 7.42 -9.28
N ASP A 74 6.84 6.55 -9.85
CA ASP A 74 6.46 5.19 -10.22
C ASP A 74 6.12 4.31 -9.00
N ALA A 75 6.63 4.66 -7.82
CA ALA A 75 6.28 4.00 -6.55
C ALA A 75 4.91 4.45 -6.01
N HIS A 76 4.31 5.52 -6.55
CA HIS A 76 3.06 6.12 -6.05
C HIS A 76 1.90 5.79 -6.98
N ILE A 77 1.31 4.60 -6.80
CA ILE A 77 0.26 4.09 -7.69
C ILE A 77 -1.08 4.73 -7.33
N PRO A 78 -1.76 5.43 -8.26
CA PRO A 78 -3.03 6.09 -7.96
C PRO A 78 -4.05 5.11 -7.38
N TRP A 79 -4.70 5.51 -6.28
CA TRP A 79 -5.80 4.77 -5.71
C TRP A 79 -7.12 5.45 -6.07
N ASN A 80 -7.84 4.87 -7.04
CA ASN A 80 -9.09 5.41 -7.58
C ASN A 80 -10.26 5.49 -6.58
N ASN A 81 -10.05 5.21 -5.30
CA ASN A 81 -11.04 5.36 -4.23
C ASN A 81 -10.65 6.41 -3.18
N GLY A 82 -9.65 7.22 -3.52
CA GLY A 82 -9.29 8.46 -2.84
C GLY A 82 -10.06 9.69 -3.30
N GLN A 83 -11.09 9.51 -4.12
CA GLN A 83 -12.03 10.54 -4.60
C GLN A 83 -13.46 10.14 -4.26
#